data_AF-A0A0K1NHJ5-F1
#
_entry.id   AF-A0A0K1NHJ5-F1
#
_cell.length_a   1.000
_cell.length_b   1.000
_cell.length_c   1.000
_cell.angle_alpha   90.00
_cell.angle_beta   90.00
_cell.angle_gamma   90.00
#
_symmetry.space_group_name_H-M   'P 1'
#
loop_
_entity.id
_entity.type
_entity.pdbx_description
1 polymer ?
#
loop_
_entity_poly.entity_id
_entity_poly.type
_entity_poly.pdbx_seq_one_letter_code
_entity_poly.pdbx_strand_id
1 'polypeptide(L)'
;MVKSLHSILTLVLGLFSVTSMAQNARVTPVTAPEGGYYRIVNAKQRTDDKQYVYVTGKIAAQPNATKAGVATLAGTVVHLETKVDDKDPGRLNVTTLRSQGVDVINGYLNPAIEKVEGELKKKLKEKLGELGGNLAYGTIKLDVIGKWDLKMHMKPVKTSDNRNAYYAFATVPSMVPVVNFYTSYSQFPIVGGKVKNAVKAVSMDLYNALEAKNPDKVWGVVMQLALAKIESSPYAGTEIANVVKRYIEAKRINQGQTYYLISGALKKVTKDKAYDPNNPTGTSHNEYDGTEAKFDFVNNNTTDQWYGPELPVTGDAAMWILEKVDDANYFGVKPSDKMKGKDGKYYTTLYVDFPFQIKGNVMAYIIEGVNDKDASGYYYAKVRKLAGQGEVVPAQTAVVLECNSTNPADNQLLPQGDEKFNPSNNRLCGTFFGATINGLTVKDGTDTERNVTPDNIRAFNINDKDLSNPIGFYKVKKGVTTVPGNKAFLVLTDAEAQAKGFILTFEDGSTTGIETVETSKGNIEDGVYYDLQGRRVENPTRGIYIVNGKKVVIK
;
A
#
# COMPACT_ATOMS: atom_id res chain seq x y z
N MET A 1 -7.91 -30.79 4.83
CA MET A 1 -7.15 -30.89 6.10
C MET A 1 -5.79 -30.15 6.08
N VAL A 2 -5.46 -29.36 5.05
CA VAL A 2 -4.28 -28.46 5.00
C VAL A 2 -4.74 -26.99 4.90
N LYS A 3 -5.69 -26.59 5.77
CA LYS A 3 -6.26 -25.23 5.84
C LYS A 3 -6.52 -24.75 7.28
N SER A 4 -6.05 -25.49 8.29
CA SER A 4 -6.32 -25.26 9.72
C SER A 4 -5.04 -25.14 10.58
N LEU A 5 -3.86 -25.03 9.96
CA LEU A 5 -2.56 -24.88 10.62
C LEU A 5 -2.00 -23.43 10.50
N HIS A 6 -2.90 -22.44 10.54
CA HIS A 6 -2.59 -21.01 10.49
C HIS A 6 -3.16 -20.25 11.72
N SER A 7 -3.61 -20.96 12.75
CA SER A 7 -4.45 -20.41 13.83
C SER A 7 -3.85 -20.43 15.24
N ILE A 8 -2.64 -20.97 15.44
CA ILE A 8 -2.05 -21.10 16.80
C ILE A 8 -0.67 -20.46 16.83
N LEU A 9 -0.43 -19.40 16.04
CA LEU A 9 0.89 -18.79 15.98
C LEU A 9 0.97 -17.37 15.40
N THR A 10 0.30 -17.10 14.27
CA THR A 10 0.07 -15.69 13.85
C THR A 10 -0.63 -14.90 14.96
N LEU A 11 -1.20 -15.62 15.93
CA LEU A 11 -1.80 -15.19 17.19
C LEU A 11 -0.87 -14.56 18.24
N VAL A 12 0.46 -14.74 18.20
CA VAL A 12 1.32 -14.34 19.34
C VAL A 12 2.15 -13.08 19.07
N LEU A 13 2.13 -12.57 17.83
CA LEU A 13 3.16 -11.61 17.37
C LEU A 13 2.65 -10.48 16.45
N GLY A 14 1.34 -10.38 16.24
CA GLY A 14 0.71 -9.24 15.59
C GLY A 14 0.45 -8.11 16.59
N LEU A 15 1.45 -7.23 16.78
CA LEU A 15 1.30 -5.87 17.34
C LEU A 15 0.37 -5.74 18.55
N PHE A 16 0.86 -6.19 19.70
CA PHE A 16 0.08 -6.18 20.94
C PHE A 16 0.20 -4.86 21.72
N SER A 17 -0.94 -4.34 22.19
CA SER A 17 -1.25 -3.03 22.82
C SER A 17 -1.59 -2.90 24.36
N VAL A 18 -0.89 -2.23 25.32
CA VAL A 18 -1.46 -1.50 26.51
C VAL A 18 -0.58 -0.35 27.05
N THR A 19 -1.05 0.91 27.01
CA THR A 19 -0.53 2.02 27.85
C THR A 19 -0.81 1.86 29.34
N SER A 20 0.21 2.07 30.18
CA SER A 20 0.00 2.33 31.61
C SER A 20 -0.67 3.70 31.82
N MET A 21 -1.69 3.75 32.67
CA MET A 21 -2.40 4.99 32.99
C MET A 21 -1.52 5.90 33.87
N ALA A 22 -1.10 7.04 33.32
CA ALA A 22 -0.66 8.18 34.13
C ALA A 22 -1.87 9.08 34.41
N GLN A 23 -2.31 9.12 35.66
CA GLN A 23 -3.41 10.00 36.07
C GLN A 23 -2.96 11.47 36.21
N ASN A 24 -3.91 12.37 35.93
CA ASN A 24 -3.99 13.74 36.44
C ASN A 24 -2.95 14.76 35.95
N ALA A 25 -2.99 15.05 34.65
CA ALA A 25 -2.89 16.43 34.17
C ALA A 25 -4.21 16.82 33.48
N ARG A 26 -4.56 18.11 33.42
CA ARG A 26 -5.73 18.61 32.68
C ARG A 26 -5.42 18.52 31.19
N VAL A 27 -5.71 17.38 30.58
CA VAL A 27 -5.38 17.10 29.17
C VAL A 27 -6.23 17.98 28.25
N THR A 28 -5.59 18.85 27.48
CA THR A 28 -6.26 19.62 26.41
C THR A 28 -6.69 18.64 25.31
N PRO A 29 -7.98 18.59 24.92
CA PRO A 29 -8.43 17.74 23.83
C PRO A 29 -7.69 18.04 22.53
N VAL A 30 -7.20 17.00 21.86
CA VAL A 30 -6.55 17.15 20.56
C VAL A 30 -7.56 17.27 19.44
N THR A 31 -7.24 18.11 18.45
CA THR A 31 -7.99 18.15 17.19
C THR A 31 -7.46 17.06 16.27
N ALA A 32 -8.34 16.21 15.74
CA ALA A 32 -7.97 15.26 14.70
C ALA A 32 -7.62 16.01 13.41
N PRO A 33 -6.56 15.63 12.66
CA PRO A 33 -6.42 16.05 11.28
C PRO A 33 -7.65 15.59 10.46
N GLU A 34 -7.96 16.33 9.42
CA GLU A 34 -8.96 15.95 8.42
C GLU A 34 -8.63 14.56 7.85
N GLY A 35 -9.64 13.74 7.55
CA GLY A 35 -9.42 12.49 6.82
C GLY A 35 -8.97 12.77 5.39
N GLY A 36 -8.08 11.93 4.85
CA GLY A 36 -7.71 11.99 3.43
C GLY A 36 -6.25 11.64 3.16
N TYR A 37 -5.73 12.18 2.06
CA TYR A 37 -4.43 11.78 1.51
C TYR A 37 -3.29 12.67 2.00
N TYR A 38 -2.27 12.01 2.53
CA TYR A 38 -1.09 12.63 3.12
C TYR A 38 0.19 11.98 2.62
N ARG A 39 1.29 12.74 2.66
CA ARG A 39 2.63 12.19 2.82
C ARG A 39 3.00 12.21 4.29
N ILE A 40 3.66 11.14 4.72
CA ILE A 40 4.21 11.03 6.07
C ILE A 40 5.70 11.35 5.98
N VAL A 41 6.13 12.42 6.65
CA VAL A 41 7.49 12.97 6.55
C VAL A 41 8.17 12.89 7.91
N ASN A 42 9.38 12.35 7.99
CA ASN A 42 10.14 12.39 9.24
C ASN A 42 10.57 13.82 9.56
N ALA A 43 10.35 14.27 10.79
CA ALA A 43 10.60 15.66 11.16
C ALA A 43 12.08 16.01 11.19
N LYS A 44 12.98 15.05 11.45
CA LYS A 44 14.43 15.26 11.37
C LYS A 44 14.88 15.30 9.92
N GLN A 45 15.52 16.39 9.52
CA GLN A 45 16.18 16.46 8.22
C GLN A 45 17.44 15.58 8.21
N ARG A 46 17.59 14.79 7.15
CA ARG A 46 18.72 13.90 6.91
C ARG A 46 19.63 14.50 5.82
N THR A 47 20.92 14.16 5.88
CA THR A 47 21.92 14.62 4.91
C THR A 47 21.79 13.98 3.53
N ASP A 48 20.96 12.95 3.37
CA ASP A 48 20.66 12.30 2.09
C ASP A 48 19.28 12.68 1.53
N ASP A 49 18.64 13.72 2.07
CA ASP A 49 17.30 14.24 1.72
C ASP A 49 16.15 13.23 1.79
N LYS A 50 16.41 12.01 2.27
CA LYS A 50 15.39 10.97 2.46
C LYS A 50 14.66 11.24 3.75
N GLN A 51 13.35 11.46 3.68
CA GLN A 51 12.49 11.73 4.84
C GLN A 51 11.09 11.16 4.70
N TYR A 52 10.65 10.88 3.47
CA TYR A 52 9.26 10.58 3.16
C TYR A 52 9.05 9.06 3.18
N VAL A 53 7.98 8.63 3.84
CA VAL A 53 7.56 7.22 3.85
C VAL A 53 7.18 6.80 2.43
N TYR A 54 7.77 5.71 1.97
CA TYR A 54 7.52 5.11 0.67
C TYR A 54 7.20 3.62 0.83
N VAL A 55 5.97 3.23 0.49
CA VAL A 55 5.48 1.86 0.48
C VAL A 55 5.86 1.19 -0.85
N THR A 56 6.67 0.14 -0.77
CA THR A 56 7.27 -0.57 -1.93
C THR A 56 6.81 -2.01 -2.06
N GLY A 57 6.12 -2.55 -1.05
CA GLY A 57 5.55 -3.89 -1.08
C GLY A 57 4.51 -4.10 0.03
N LYS A 58 3.83 -5.26 -0.01
CA LYS A 58 2.72 -5.61 0.90
C LYS A 58 3.05 -5.53 2.40
N ILE A 59 4.32 -5.67 2.76
CA ILE A 59 4.85 -5.57 4.12
C ILE A 59 6.13 -4.71 4.17
N ALA A 60 6.37 -3.89 3.15
CA ALA A 60 7.61 -3.16 2.96
C ALA A 60 7.35 -1.67 2.74
N ALA A 61 7.80 -0.87 3.69
CA ALA A 61 7.84 0.59 3.60
C ALA A 61 9.07 1.11 4.35
N GLN A 62 9.63 2.23 3.93
CA GLN A 62 10.74 2.91 4.62
C GLN A 62 10.63 4.44 4.44
N PRO A 63 11.18 5.27 5.34
CA PRO A 63 11.24 6.73 5.19
C PRO A 63 12.33 7.17 4.18
N ASN A 64 12.42 6.48 3.03
CA ASN A 64 13.55 6.53 2.13
C ASN A 64 13.31 7.32 0.81
N ALA A 65 12.15 7.96 0.65
CA ALA A 65 11.91 8.86 -0.47
C ALA A 65 12.32 10.31 -0.16
N THR A 66 12.74 11.03 -1.20
CA THR A 66 13.17 12.44 -1.12
C THR A 66 12.05 13.38 -1.55
N LYS A 67 12.12 14.65 -1.11
CA LYS A 67 11.15 15.68 -1.48
C LYS A 67 10.98 15.87 -3.00
N ALA A 68 12.03 15.63 -3.79
CA ALA A 68 11.96 15.68 -5.25
C ALA A 68 11.27 14.45 -5.87
N GLY A 69 11.34 13.28 -5.23
CA GLY A 69 10.74 12.04 -5.74
C GLY A 69 9.24 11.93 -5.45
N VAL A 70 8.77 12.44 -4.31
CA VAL A 70 7.39 12.21 -3.84
C VAL A 70 6.28 12.83 -4.71
N ALA A 71 6.64 13.73 -5.64
CA ALA A 71 5.71 14.25 -6.65
C ALA A 71 5.20 13.17 -7.62
N THR A 72 5.94 12.06 -7.80
CA THR A 72 5.61 11.02 -8.80
C THR A 72 5.57 9.59 -8.25
N LEU A 73 5.95 9.39 -6.99
CA LEU A 73 5.96 8.08 -6.32
C LEU A 73 4.61 7.81 -5.64
N ALA A 74 3.74 7.02 -6.27
CA ALA A 74 2.40 6.72 -5.76
C ALA A 74 2.42 6.10 -4.35
N GLY A 75 3.41 5.25 -4.04
CA GLY A 75 3.60 4.68 -2.69
C GLY A 75 3.99 5.67 -1.60
N THR A 76 4.11 6.97 -1.90
CA THR A 76 4.27 8.04 -0.89
C THR A 76 2.95 8.72 -0.54
N VAL A 77 1.88 8.44 -1.30
CA VAL A 77 0.50 8.87 -1.01
C VAL A 77 -0.12 7.85 -0.04
N VAL A 78 -0.53 8.32 1.13
CA VAL A 78 -1.11 7.49 2.20
C VAL A 78 -2.48 8.05 2.57
N HIS A 79 -3.53 7.22 2.49
CA HIS A 79 -4.82 7.53 3.11
C HIS A 79 -4.70 7.36 4.62
N LEU A 80 -4.97 8.43 5.35
CA LEU A 80 -4.97 8.47 6.81
C LEU A 80 -6.34 8.95 7.31
N GLU A 81 -6.91 8.18 8.24
CA GLU A 81 -8.04 8.62 9.05
C GLU A 81 -7.70 8.42 10.53
N THR A 82 -8.15 9.37 11.36
CA THR A 82 -7.97 9.31 12.80
C THR A 82 -9.23 9.76 13.55
N LYS A 83 -9.35 9.34 14.80
CA LYS A 83 -10.40 9.79 15.73
C LYS A 83 -9.76 10.07 17.09
N VAL A 84 -10.26 11.07 17.83
CA VAL A 84 -9.84 11.30 19.23
C VAL A 84 -10.05 10.01 20.03
N ASP A 85 -9.12 9.66 20.93
CA ASP A 85 -9.27 8.45 21.73
C ASP A 85 -10.22 8.65 22.91
N ASP A 86 -11.29 7.85 22.95
CA ASP A 86 -12.32 7.88 23.99
C ASP A 86 -11.74 7.63 25.40
N LYS A 87 -10.58 6.99 25.49
CA LYS A 87 -9.86 6.70 26.75
C LYS A 87 -8.81 7.75 27.13
N ASP A 88 -8.32 8.57 26.18
CA ASP A 88 -7.34 9.64 26.38
C ASP A 88 -7.53 10.73 25.32
N PRO A 89 -8.18 11.86 25.64
CA PRO A 89 -8.41 12.94 24.69
C PRO A 89 -7.13 13.69 24.30
N GLY A 90 -5.97 13.32 24.85
CA GLY A 90 -4.64 13.83 24.48
C GLY A 90 -3.98 13.11 23.30
N ARG A 91 -4.66 12.12 22.71
CA ARG A 91 -4.17 11.33 21.56
C ARG A 91 -5.30 10.96 20.59
N LEU A 92 -4.88 10.44 19.44
CA LEU A 92 -5.72 10.03 18.33
C LEU A 92 -5.54 8.53 18.08
N ASN A 93 -6.64 7.80 17.95
CA ASN A 93 -6.66 6.46 17.36
C ASN A 93 -6.51 6.56 15.84
N VAL A 94 -5.61 5.80 15.24
CA VAL A 94 -5.55 5.62 13.78
C VAL A 94 -6.61 4.61 13.38
N THR A 95 -7.54 4.99 12.50
CA THR A 95 -8.64 4.11 12.04
C THR A 95 -8.42 3.58 10.63
N THR A 96 -7.68 4.31 9.80
CA THR A 96 -7.29 3.90 8.45
C THR A 96 -5.86 4.34 8.20
N LEU A 97 -5.02 3.43 7.72
CA LEU A 97 -3.65 3.71 7.28
C LEU A 97 -3.35 2.86 6.06
N ARG A 98 -3.59 3.43 4.86
CA ARG A 98 -3.62 2.69 3.59
C ARG A 98 -2.74 3.32 2.52
N SER A 99 -2.02 2.49 1.78
CA SER A 99 -1.34 2.88 0.53
C SER A 99 -1.05 1.65 -0.33
N GLN A 100 -1.07 1.79 -1.65
CA GLN A 100 -0.79 0.72 -2.61
C GLN A 100 -1.65 -0.54 -2.40
N GLY A 101 -2.89 -0.36 -1.96
CA GLY A 101 -3.85 -1.44 -1.69
C GLY A 101 -3.57 -2.21 -0.39
N VAL A 102 -2.65 -1.72 0.44
CA VAL A 102 -2.27 -2.26 1.75
C VAL A 102 -2.91 -1.38 2.83
N ASP A 103 -3.94 -1.86 3.54
CA ASP A 103 -4.48 -1.19 4.74
C ASP A 103 -3.96 -1.90 6.00
N VAL A 104 -3.09 -1.22 6.74
CA VAL A 104 -2.44 -1.76 7.94
C VAL A 104 -3.45 -2.03 9.06
N ILE A 105 -4.47 -1.19 9.20
CA ILE A 105 -5.42 -1.25 10.31
C ILE A 105 -6.53 -2.26 10.01
N ASN A 106 -7.24 -2.09 8.89
CA ASN A 106 -8.43 -2.88 8.58
C ASN A 106 -8.10 -4.15 7.78
N GLY A 107 -6.99 -4.16 7.03
CA GLY A 107 -6.53 -5.33 6.27
C GLY A 107 -5.69 -6.32 7.08
N TYR A 108 -4.98 -5.86 8.12
CA TYR A 108 -4.06 -6.71 8.90
C TYR A 108 -4.30 -6.70 10.41
N LEU A 109 -4.29 -5.54 11.07
CA LEU A 109 -4.33 -5.45 12.54
C LEU A 109 -5.67 -5.95 13.11
N ASN A 110 -6.78 -5.35 12.70
CA ASN A 110 -8.11 -5.70 13.21
C ASN A 110 -8.46 -7.18 12.90
N PRO A 111 -8.30 -7.71 11.68
CA PRO A 111 -8.53 -9.13 11.39
C PRO A 111 -7.63 -10.09 12.18
N ALA A 112 -6.39 -9.69 12.48
CA ALA A 112 -5.50 -10.51 13.32
C ALA A 112 -6.02 -10.59 14.77
N ILE A 113 -6.44 -9.45 15.35
CA ILE A 113 -7.03 -9.38 16.70
C ILE A 113 -8.33 -10.21 16.76
N GLU A 114 -9.23 -10.05 15.79
CA GLU A 114 -10.46 -10.83 15.69
C GLU A 114 -10.21 -12.33 15.61
N LYS A 115 -9.18 -12.76 14.87
CA LYS A 115 -8.76 -14.16 14.81
C LYS A 115 -8.23 -14.67 16.15
N VAL A 116 -7.47 -13.85 16.88
CA VAL A 116 -6.98 -14.17 18.24
C VAL A 116 -8.16 -14.38 19.19
N GLU A 117 -9.08 -13.40 19.23
CA GLU A 117 -10.31 -13.44 20.03
C GLU A 117 -11.17 -14.66 19.68
N GLY A 118 -11.37 -14.93 18.39
CA GLY A 118 -12.18 -16.04 17.89
C GLY A 118 -11.62 -17.42 18.26
N GLU A 119 -10.32 -17.66 18.04
CA GLU A 119 -9.68 -18.93 18.40
C GLU A 119 -9.61 -19.13 19.93
N LEU A 120 -9.42 -18.07 20.72
CA LEU A 120 -9.51 -18.13 22.18
C LEU A 120 -10.93 -18.52 22.63
N LYS A 121 -11.96 -17.83 22.14
CA LYS A 121 -13.37 -18.12 22.45
C LYS A 121 -13.74 -19.55 22.07
N LYS A 122 -13.29 -20.02 20.90
CA LYS A 122 -13.48 -21.39 20.41
C LYS A 122 -12.84 -22.41 21.35
N LYS A 123 -11.57 -22.22 21.74
CA LYS A 123 -10.87 -23.13 22.68
C LYS A 123 -11.51 -23.19 24.06
N LEU A 124 -12.05 -22.06 24.54
CA LEU A 124 -12.81 -22.05 25.80
C LEU A 124 -14.10 -22.86 25.67
N LYS A 125 -14.85 -22.74 24.57
CA LYS A 125 -16.02 -23.60 24.29
C LYS A 125 -15.65 -25.09 24.18
N GLU A 126 -14.57 -25.42 23.47
CA GLU A 126 -14.06 -26.80 23.33
C GLU A 126 -13.71 -27.45 24.68
N LYS A 127 -13.33 -26.66 25.70
CA LYS A 127 -12.88 -27.17 27.01
C LYS A 127 -13.91 -27.04 28.13
N LEU A 128 -14.85 -26.10 28.03
CA LEU A 128 -15.80 -25.75 29.11
C LEU A 128 -17.27 -25.92 28.69
N GLY A 129 -17.52 -26.45 27.49
CA GLY A 129 -18.85 -26.44 26.87
C GLY A 129 -19.25 -25.04 26.40
N GLU A 130 -20.39 -24.93 25.71
CA GLU A 130 -20.81 -23.65 25.12
C GLU A 130 -21.12 -22.58 26.18
N LEU A 131 -21.93 -22.92 27.19
CA LEU A 131 -22.32 -21.99 28.25
C LEU A 131 -21.11 -21.57 29.09
N GLY A 132 -20.32 -22.54 29.58
CA GLY A 132 -19.12 -22.27 30.37
C GLY A 132 -18.05 -21.51 29.59
N GLY A 133 -17.84 -21.86 28.33
CA GLY A 133 -16.89 -21.18 27.44
C GLY A 133 -17.27 -19.75 27.12
N ASN A 134 -18.56 -19.46 26.90
CA ASN A 134 -19.05 -18.09 26.69
C ASN A 134 -18.87 -17.22 27.95
N LEU A 135 -19.20 -17.75 29.14
CA LEU A 135 -19.01 -17.03 30.40
C LEU A 135 -17.52 -16.73 30.66
N ALA A 136 -16.66 -17.75 30.56
CA ALA A 136 -15.21 -17.59 30.73
C ALA A 136 -14.61 -16.58 29.73
N TYR A 137 -15.08 -16.60 28.47
CA TYR A 137 -14.66 -15.63 27.47
C TYR A 137 -15.09 -14.20 27.83
N GLY A 138 -16.33 -14.02 28.29
CA GLY A 138 -16.83 -12.72 28.75
C GLY A 138 -15.97 -12.13 29.88
N THR A 139 -15.64 -12.94 30.89
CA THR A 139 -14.73 -12.54 31.97
C THR A 139 -13.35 -12.16 31.44
N ILE A 140 -12.69 -13.01 30.64
CA ILE A 140 -11.35 -12.73 30.10
C ILE A 140 -11.36 -11.48 29.21
N LYS A 141 -12.44 -11.27 28.43
CA LYS A 141 -12.59 -10.08 27.60
C LYS A 141 -12.74 -8.80 28.41
N LEU A 142 -13.38 -8.83 29.58
CA LEU A 142 -13.46 -7.67 30.47
C LEU A 142 -12.17 -7.46 31.29
N ASP A 143 -11.66 -8.52 31.92
CA ASP A 143 -10.59 -8.40 32.91
C ASP A 143 -9.17 -8.37 32.34
N VAL A 144 -8.99 -8.85 31.12
CA VAL A 144 -7.68 -8.89 30.43
C VAL A 144 -7.75 -8.08 29.13
N ILE A 145 -8.51 -8.53 28.14
CA ILE A 145 -8.45 -7.97 26.77
C ILE A 145 -8.98 -6.52 26.71
N GLY A 146 -10.06 -6.19 27.43
CA GLY A 146 -10.62 -4.83 27.46
C GLY A 146 -9.75 -3.82 28.20
N LYS A 147 -8.86 -4.31 29.07
CA LYS A 147 -7.77 -3.55 29.70
C LYS A 147 -6.55 -3.44 28.78
N TRP A 148 -6.53 -4.13 27.64
CA TRP A 148 -5.54 -3.95 26.58
C TRP A 148 -5.97 -2.83 25.62
N ASP A 149 -5.00 -2.06 25.15
CA ASP A 149 -5.14 -0.93 24.21
C ASP A 149 -4.54 -1.34 22.88
N LEU A 150 -5.19 -2.26 22.17
CA LEU A 150 -4.69 -2.91 20.94
C LEU A 150 -4.67 -2.01 19.68
N LYS A 151 -4.66 -0.68 19.85
CA LYS A 151 -4.75 0.30 18.76
C LYS A 151 -3.39 0.94 18.45
N MET A 152 -3.26 1.45 17.22
CA MET A 152 -2.18 2.36 16.85
C MET A 152 -2.60 3.81 17.12
N HIS A 153 -1.68 4.61 17.65
CA HIS A 153 -1.95 5.94 18.16
C HIS A 153 -1.09 7.02 17.50
N MET A 154 -1.64 8.24 17.44
CA MET A 154 -0.90 9.45 17.13
C MET A 154 -1.09 10.48 18.26
N LYS A 155 -0.02 11.15 18.68
CA LYS A 155 -0.07 12.23 19.67
C LYS A 155 0.57 13.50 19.10
N PRO A 156 -0.16 14.63 19.01
CA PRO A 156 0.40 15.90 18.56
C PRO A 156 1.55 16.35 19.45
N VAL A 157 2.61 16.84 18.82
CA VAL A 157 3.81 17.38 19.44
C VAL A 157 4.38 18.54 18.63
N LYS A 158 5.34 19.24 19.23
CA LYS A 158 6.20 20.22 18.56
C LYS A 158 7.58 19.64 18.38
N THR A 159 8.15 19.84 17.20
CA THR A 159 9.57 19.60 16.91
C THR A 159 10.45 20.60 17.65
N SER A 160 11.76 20.36 17.67
CA SER A 160 12.75 21.30 18.20
C SER A 160 12.67 22.72 17.58
N ASP A 161 12.24 22.81 16.32
CA ASP A 161 11.98 24.04 15.56
C ASP A 161 10.49 24.44 15.46
N ASN A 162 9.65 23.96 16.38
CA ASN A 162 8.25 24.36 16.58
C ASN A 162 7.27 24.05 15.41
N ARG A 163 7.63 23.16 14.48
CA ARG A 163 6.69 22.60 13.49
C ARG A 163 5.66 21.71 14.19
N ASN A 164 4.45 21.63 13.62
CA ASN A 164 3.44 20.66 14.06
C ASN A 164 3.85 19.27 13.58
N ALA A 165 3.97 18.33 14.51
CA ALA A 165 4.28 16.93 14.21
C ALA A 165 3.49 16.00 15.14
N TYR A 166 3.65 14.70 14.94
CA TYR A 166 3.01 13.66 15.72
C TYR A 166 4.02 12.60 16.12
N TYR A 167 3.96 12.16 17.37
CA TYR A 167 4.45 10.83 17.71
C TYR A 167 3.48 9.80 17.15
N ALA A 168 3.97 8.82 16.38
CA ALA A 168 3.23 7.63 15.99
C ALA A 168 3.70 6.45 16.87
N PHE A 169 2.79 5.81 17.59
CA PHE A 169 3.16 4.83 18.62
C PHE A 169 2.15 3.71 18.82
N ALA A 170 2.64 2.62 19.42
CA ALA A 170 1.90 1.48 19.94
C ALA A 170 2.55 1.04 21.25
N THR A 171 1.91 0.20 22.06
CA THR A 171 2.40 -0.11 23.42
C THR A 171 2.34 -1.59 23.74
N VAL A 172 3.40 -2.26 24.16
CA VAL A 172 3.29 -3.70 24.48
C VAL A 172 2.32 -3.92 25.65
N PRO A 173 1.43 -4.94 25.68
CA PRO A 173 0.46 -5.06 26.75
C PRO A 173 1.17 -5.33 28.06
N SER A 174 0.72 -4.67 29.12
CA SER A 174 1.09 -5.11 30.45
C SER A 174 0.57 -6.53 30.71
N MET A 175 1.39 -7.33 31.39
CA MET A 175 0.98 -8.63 31.93
C MET A 175 0.26 -8.50 33.29
N VAL A 176 0.16 -7.30 33.86
CA VAL A 176 -0.58 -7.04 35.13
C VAL A 176 -2.03 -7.54 35.08
N PRO A 177 -2.84 -7.32 34.02
CA PRO A 177 -4.18 -7.89 33.92
C PRO A 177 -4.19 -9.43 33.97
N VAL A 178 -3.20 -10.09 33.37
CA VAL A 178 -3.06 -11.56 33.38
C VAL A 178 -2.68 -12.07 34.78
N VAL A 179 -1.72 -11.42 35.43
CA VAL A 179 -1.30 -11.73 36.82
C VAL A 179 -2.44 -11.52 37.80
N ASN A 180 -3.20 -10.43 37.66
CA ASN A 180 -4.36 -10.12 38.52
C ASN A 180 -5.49 -11.12 38.29
N PHE A 181 -5.82 -11.44 37.04
CA PHE A 181 -6.80 -12.48 36.69
C PHE A 181 -6.39 -13.83 37.32
N TYR A 182 -5.15 -14.29 37.11
CA TYR A 182 -4.66 -15.52 37.71
C TYR A 182 -4.70 -15.48 39.24
N THR A 183 -4.26 -14.38 39.86
CA THR A 183 -4.24 -14.25 41.33
C THR A 183 -5.66 -14.38 41.90
N SER A 184 -6.63 -13.69 41.31
CA SER A 184 -8.04 -13.83 41.68
C SER A 184 -8.53 -15.27 41.50
N TYR A 185 -8.43 -15.82 40.29
CA TYR A 185 -9.03 -17.12 39.95
C TYR A 185 -8.35 -18.33 40.60
N SER A 186 -7.04 -18.26 40.88
CA SER A 186 -6.28 -19.32 41.55
C SER A 186 -6.51 -19.39 43.07
N GLN A 187 -7.14 -18.36 43.67
CA GLN A 187 -7.47 -18.29 45.09
C GLN A 187 -8.93 -18.68 45.42
N PHE A 188 -9.82 -18.84 44.42
CA PHE A 188 -11.20 -19.26 44.69
C PHE A 188 -11.26 -20.69 45.28
N PRO A 189 -11.98 -20.93 46.40
CA PRO A 189 -11.96 -22.22 47.10
C PRO A 189 -12.29 -23.46 46.25
N ILE A 190 -13.20 -23.33 45.27
CA ILE A 190 -13.73 -24.46 44.50
C ILE A 190 -12.93 -24.71 43.20
N VAL A 191 -12.34 -23.67 42.61
CA VAL A 191 -11.70 -23.75 41.27
C VAL A 191 -10.20 -23.46 41.29
N GLY A 192 -9.67 -22.86 42.34
CA GLY A 192 -8.29 -22.39 42.41
C GLY A 192 -7.26 -23.48 42.14
N GLY A 193 -7.39 -24.64 42.80
CA GLY A 193 -6.53 -25.80 42.54
C GLY A 193 -6.58 -26.32 41.10
N LYS A 194 -7.76 -26.25 40.45
CA LYS A 194 -7.91 -26.62 39.03
C LYS A 194 -7.22 -25.61 38.11
N VAL A 195 -7.32 -24.30 38.42
CA VAL A 195 -6.60 -23.22 37.70
C VAL A 195 -5.10 -23.42 37.82
N LYS A 196 -4.57 -23.64 39.03
CA LYS A 196 -3.13 -23.90 39.26
C LYS A 196 -2.62 -25.10 38.45
N ASN A 197 -3.35 -26.20 38.47
CA ASN A 197 -2.98 -27.41 37.72
C ASN A 197 -3.07 -27.21 36.19
N ALA A 198 -4.07 -26.47 35.70
CA ALA A 198 -4.19 -26.15 34.28
C ALA A 198 -3.01 -25.29 33.78
N VAL A 199 -2.57 -24.31 34.56
CA VAL A 199 -1.40 -23.48 34.21
C VAL A 199 -0.10 -24.30 34.23
N LYS A 200 0.12 -25.15 35.25
CA LYS A 200 1.26 -26.09 35.30
C LYS A 200 1.33 -27.00 34.06
N ALA A 201 0.18 -27.47 33.59
CA ALA A 201 0.08 -28.32 32.40
C ALA A 201 0.40 -27.58 31.09
N VAL A 202 0.34 -26.24 31.07
CA VAL A 202 0.81 -25.41 29.94
C VAL A 202 2.32 -25.19 30.05
N SER A 203 2.80 -24.74 31.21
CA SER A 203 4.23 -24.60 31.51
C SER A 203 4.45 -24.44 33.02
N MET A 204 5.43 -25.15 33.56
CA MET A 204 5.86 -24.98 34.95
C MET A 204 6.47 -23.59 35.18
N ASP A 205 7.20 -23.05 34.20
CA ASP A 205 7.79 -21.70 34.30
C ASP A 205 6.72 -20.62 34.28
N LEU A 206 5.65 -20.80 33.49
CA LEU A 206 4.51 -19.88 33.46
C LEU A 206 3.77 -19.90 34.81
N TYR A 207 3.56 -21.09 35.37
CA TYR A 207 3.02 -21.25 36.72
C TYR A 207 3.89 -20.53 37.77
N ASN A 208 5.20 -20.77 37.76
CA ASN A 208 6.14 -20.16 38.70
C ASN A 208 6.17 -18.62 38.57
N ALA A 209 6.11 -18.08 37.35
CA ALA A 209 6.06 -16.65 37.09
C ALA A 209 4.76 -16.00 37.60
N LEU A 210 3.62 -16.69 37.44
CA LEU A 210 2.31 -16.25 37.91
C LEU A 210 2.17 -16.33 39.43
N GLU A 211 2.65 -17.39 40.08
CA GLU A 211 2.72 -17.49 41.55
C GLU A 211 3.65 -16.42 42.16
N ALA A 212 4.75 -16.10 41.47
CA ALA A 212 5.65 -15.00 41.86
C ALA A 212 5.04 -13.60 41.63
N LYS A 213 3.83 -13.51 41.07
CA LYS A 213 3.08 -12.27 40.77
C LYS A 213 3.91 -11.22 40.03
N ASN A 214 4.83 -11.65 39.17
CA ASN A 214 5.79 -10.77 38.51
C ASN A 214 5.45 -10.67 37.00
N PRO A 215 4.92 -9.52 36.53
CA PRO A 215 4.52 -9.32 35.13
C PRO A 215 5.66 -9.53 34.13
N ASP A 216 6.89 -9.13 34.46
CA ASP A 216 8.05 -9.25 33.56
C ASP A 216 8.53 -10.71 33.41
N LYS A 217 8.45 -11.51 34.48
CA LYS A 217 8.68 -12.96 34.41
C LYS A 217 7.62 -13.65 33.56
N VAL A 218 6.34 -13.27 33.73
CA VAL A 218 5.23 -13.81 32.92
C VAL A 218 5.45 -13.44 31.45
N TRP A 219 5.83 -12.20 31.17
CA TRP A 219 6.17 -11.73 29.83
C TRP A 219 7.33 -12.51 29.21
N GLY A 220 8.41 -12.73 29.96
CA GLY A 220 9.56 -13.53 29.52
C GLY A 220 9.18 -14.94 29.09
N VAL A 221 8.39 -15.65 29.89
CA VAL A 221 7.91 -17.01 29.55
C VAL A 221 6.94 -16.98 28.37
N VAL A 222 6.03 -16.00 28.30
CA VAL A 222 5.10 -15.85 27.17
C VAL A 222 5.86 -15.61 25.86
N MET A 223 6.91 -14.79 25.85
CA MET A 223 7.77 -14.60 24.67
C MET A 223 8.52 -15.86 24.25
N GLN A 224 8.99 -16.68 25.20
CA GLN A 224 9.62 -17.96 24.88
C GLN A 224 8.63 -18.96 24.26
N LEU A 225 7.43 -19.07 24.83
CA LEU A 225 6.35 -19.90 24.28
C LEU A 225 5.90 -19.40 22.90
N ALA A 226 5.88 -18.08 22.68
CA ALA A 226 5.63 -17.46 21.38
C ALA A 226 6.68 -17.90 20.35
N LEU A 227 7.96 -17.70 20.66
CA LEU A 227 9.10 -17.96 19.79
C LEU A 227 9.19 -19.43 19.39
N ALA A 228 9.16 -20.35 20.37
CA ALA A 228 9.18 -21.79 20.12
C ALA A 228 8.02 -22.22 19.21
N LYS A 229 6.86 -21.55 19.33
CA LYS A 229 5.73 -21.78 18.44
C LYS A 229 6.01 -21.26 17.02
N ILE A 230 6.68 -20.10 16.84
CA ILE A 230 7.07 -19.56 15.51
C ILE A 230 7.80 -20.62 14.72
N GLU A 231 8.83 -21.15 15.37
CA GLU A 231 9.81 -22.05 14.79
C GLU A 231 9.18 -23.40 14.42
N SER A 232 8.13 -23.82 15.15
CA SER A 232 7.40 -25.07 14.90
C SER A 232 6.31 -24.94 13.79
N SER A 233 6.51 -24.16 12.73
CA SER A 233 5.40 -23.77 11.84
C SER A 233 5.71 -23.49 10.37
N PRO A 234 4.67 -23.39 9.51
CA PRO A 234 4.82 -22.93 8.12
C PRO A 234 5.31 -21.49 7.95
N TYR A 235 5.39 -20.69 9.03
CA TYR A 235 5.89 -19.32 9.01
C TYR A 235 7.35 -19.21 9.46
N ALA A 236 7.97 -20.31 9.93
CA ALA A 236 9.37 -20.33 10.30
C ALA A 236 10.25 -19.88 9.12
N GLY A 237 11.22 -18.99 9.38
CA GLY A 237 12.09 -18.44 8.34
C GLY A 237 11.48 -17.34 7.47
N THR A 238 10.18 -17.02 7.59
CA THR A 238 9.61 -15.85 6.89
C THR A 238 10.21 -14.54 7.40
N GLU A 239 10.28 -13.53 6.54
CA GLU A 239 10.87 -12.22 6.90
C GLU A 239 10.26 -11.62 8.16
N ILE A 240 8.93 -11.63 8.27
CA ILE A 240 8.20 -11.14 9.45
C ILE A 240 8.53 -11.97 10.71
N ALA A 241 8.62 -13.29 10.60
CA ALA A 241 9.01 -14.17 11.71
C ALA A 241 10.44 -13.89 12.18
N ASN A 242 11.38 -13.68 11.25
CA ASN A 242 12.78 -13.40 11.54
C ASN A 242 12.96 -12.02 12.19
N VAL A 243 12.24 -11.00 11.71
CA VAL A 243 12.20 -9.66 12.33
C VAL A 243 11.74 -9.77 13.78
N VAL A 244 10.62 -10.45 14.02
CA VAL A 244 10.05 -10.58 15.37
C VAL A 244 10.96 -11.41 16.29
N LYS A 245 11.49 -12.53 15.81
CA LYS A 245 12.47 -13.35 16.54
C LYS A 245 13.65 -12.51 17.04
N ARG A 246 14.26 -11.71 16.15
CA ARG A 246 15.37 -10.79 16.49
C ARG A 246 15.02 -9.81 17.61
N TYR A 247 13.81 -9.25 17.63
CA TYR A 247 13.38 -8.31 18.68
C TYR A 247 13.15 -9.02 20.04
N ILE A 248 12.64 -10.25 20.04
CA ILE A 248 12.50 -11.09 21.26
C ILE A 248 13.88 -11.48 21.79
N GLU A 249 14.77 -12.01 20.95
CA GLU A 249 16.12 -12.44 21.33
C GLU A 249 16.96 -11.28 21.88
N ALA A 250 16.85 -10.09 21.27
CA ALA A 250 17.49 -8.87 21.74
C ALA A 250 16.83 -8.26 22.99
N LYS A 251 15.77 -8.88 23.54
CA LYS A 251 14.99 -8.39 24.70
C LYS A 251 14.52 -6.94 24.54
N ARG A 252 14.24 -6.51 23.30
CA ARG A 252 13.83 -5.13 22.99
C ARG A 252 12.33 -4.88 23.22
N ILE A 253 11.53 -5.92 23.44
CA ILE A 253 10.07 -5.82 23.66
C ILE A 253 9.75 -6.06 25.14
N ASN A 254 9.19 -5.05 25.82
CA ASN A 254 8.94 -5.06 27.27
C ASN A 254 7.47 -4.76 27.59
N GLN A 255 6.82 -5.56 28.43
CA GLN A 255 5.40 -5.41 28.79
C GLN A 255 5.08 -4.02 29.39
N GLY A 256 3.98 -3.41 28.95
CA GLY A 256 3.51 -2.09 29.40
C GLY A 256 4.30 -0.89 28.85
N GLN A 257 5.36 -1.10 28.05
CA GLN A 257 6.19 -0.02 27.49
C GLN A 257 5.68 0.45 26.13
N THR A 258 5.69 1.77 25.91
CA THR A 258 5.20 2.44 24.70
C THR A 258 6.35 2.65 23.73
N TYR A 259 6.16 2.19 22.49
CA TYR A 259 7.13 2.21 21.42
C TYR A 259 6.73 3.21 20.34
N TYR A 260 7.66 4.13 20.06
CA TYR A 260 7.51 5.23 19.14
C TYR A 260 8.27 4.89 17.85
N LEU A 261 7.62 5.08 16.71
CA LEU A 261 8.22 4.87 15.40
C LEU A 261 9.29 5.94 15.12
N ILE A 262 10.49 5.54 14.75
CA ILE A 262 11.58 6.47 14.38
C ILE A 262 12.04 6.26 12.93
N SER A 263 12.62 7.29 12.34
CA SER A 263 13.50 7.14 11.16
C SER A 263 14.95 7.06 11.64
N GLY A 264 15.72 6.08 11.16
CA GLY A 264 17.06 5.78 11.66
C GLY A 264 17.09 4.49 12.48
N ALA A 265 18.01 4.42 13.44
CA ALA A 265 18.10 3.35 14.43
C ALA A 265 18.48 3.90 15.80
N LEU A 266 18.29 3.07 16.83
CA LEU A 266 18.87 3.31 18.15
C LEU A 266 20.07 2.38 18.38
N LYS A 267 21.22 2.96 18.72
CA LYS A 267 22.44 2.23 19.07
C LYS A 267 22.61 2.24 20.59
N LYS A 268 22.78 1.07 21.19
CA LYS A 268 23.17 0.95 22.61
C LYS A 268 24.69 0.93 22.70
N VAL A 269 25.26 1.94 23.35
CA VAL A 269 26.70 2.04 23.61
C VAL A 269 26.95 1.50 25.01
N THR A 270 27.68 0.39 25.10
CA THR A 270 28.08 -0.22 26.38
C THR A 270 29.45 0.29 26.78
N LYS A 271 29.58 0.66 28.06
CA LYS A 271 30.83 0.95 28.78
C LYS A 271 30.77 0.29 30.16
N ASP A 272 31.89 0.27 30.88
CA ASP A 272 32.01 -0.39 32.19
C ASP A 272 31.27 0.32 33.34
N LYS A 273 30.41 1.30 33.03
CA LYS A 273 29.59 2.07 33.97
C LYS A 273 28.17 2.19 33.45
N ALA A 274 27.21 2.09 34.39
CA ALA A 274 25.81 2.39 34.19
C ALA A 274 25.59 3.88 33.83
N TYR A 275 24.45 4.20 33.21
CA TYR A 275 24.14 5.53 32.68
C TYR A 275 24.15 6.62 33.76
N ASP A 276 24.93 7.68 33.55
CA ASP A 276 24.90 8.91 34.33
C ASP A 276 24.41 10.07 33.45
N PRO A 277 23.24 10.69 33.75
CA PRO A 277 22.75 11.83 32.96
C PRO A 277 23.67 13.06 33.01
N ASN A 278 24.58 13.16 33.99
CA ASN A 278 25.58 14.23 34.08
C ASN A 278 26.87 13.90 33.30
N ASN A 279 27.06 12.65 32.88
CA ASN A 279 28.22 12.20 32.11
C ASN A 279 27.81 11.15 31.05
N PRO A 280 26.82 11.44 30.18
CA PRO A 280 26.17 10.42 29.37
C PRO A 280 27.15 9.75 28.40
N THR A 281 28.05 10.52 27.79
CA THR A 281 29.07 10.00 26.87
C THR A 281 30.21 9.28 27.59
N GLY A 282 30.40 9.49 28.90
CA GLY A 282 31.38 8.77 29.73
C GLY A 282 30.89 7.41 30.23
N THR A 283 29.58 7.16 30.21
CA THR A 283 28.94 5.93 30.68
C THR A 283 28.34 5.10 29.54
N SER A 284 27.73 3.97 29.85
CA SER A 284 26.77 3.32 28.95
C SER A 284 25.61 4.27 28.65
N HIS A 285 25.13 4.30 27.41
CA HIS A 285 24.05 5.19 26.98
C HIS A 285 23.41 4.71 25.67
N ASN A 286 22.24 5.25 25.32
CA ASN A 286 21.71 5.16 23.97
C ASN A 286 22.26 6.32 23.10
N GLU A 287 22.53 6.04 21.83
CA GLU A 287 22.82 7.02 20.76
C GLU A 287 21.78 6.88 19.64
N TYR A 288 21.40 8.00 19.02
CA TYR A 288 20.64 7.99 17.77
C TYR A 288 21.56 7.75 16.58
N ASP A 289 21.26 6.75 15.76
CA ASP A 289 21.95 6.46 14.51
C ASP A 289 21.10 6.91 13.31
N GLY A 290 21.54 8.02 12.70
CA GLY A 290 20.93 8.60 11.52
C GLY A 290 21.54 8.16 10.19
N THR A 291 22.36 7.10 10.13
CA THR A 291 23.00 6.67 8.87
C THR A 291 21.98 6.19 7.84
N GLU A 292 21.08 5.28 8.20
CA GLU A 292 20.13 4.65 7.27
C GLU A 292 18.71 5.23 7.36
N ALA A 293 18.10 5.49 6.21
CA ALA A 293 16.71 5.93 6.09
C ALA A 293 15.74 4.74 6.23
N LYS A 294 15.65 4.20 7.44
CA LYS A 294 14.83 3.02 7.78
C LYS A 294 13.93 3.27 8.99
N PHE A 295 12.94 2.42 9.20
CA PHE A 295 12.17 2.38 10.44
C PHE A 295 12.88 1.55 11.54
N ASP A 296 12.85 2.06 12.77
CA ASP A 296 13.12 1.35 14.03
C ASP A 296 12.11 1.90 15.08
N PHE A 297 12.19 1.40 16.31
CA PHE A 297 11.33 1.83 17.42
C PHE A 297 12.14 2.14 18.68
N VAL A 298 11.69 3.15 19.43
CA VAL A 298 12.24 3.50 20.75
C VAL A 298 11.17 3.49 21.81
N ASN A 299 11.49 3.02 23.02
CA ASN A 299 10.53 3.00 24.11
C ASN A 299 10.51 4.30 24.95
N ASN A 300 9.44 4.48 25.72
CA ASN A 300 9.30 5.52 26.74
C ASN A 300 9.89 5.13 28.11
N ASN A 301 10.71 4.08 28.21
CA ASN A 301 11.28 3.70 29.49
C ASN A 301 12.30 4.76 29.94
N THR A 302 11.95 5.51 30.98
CA THR A 302 12.84 6.50 31.61
C THR A 302 13.62 5.94 32.79
N THR A 303 13.46 4.65 33.13
CA THR A 303 14.06 4.01 34.30
C THR A 303 15.13 2.97 33.97
N ASP A 304 15.55 2.85 32.70
CA ASP A 304 16.73 2.05 32.32
C ASP A 304 17.99 2.67 32.94
N GLN A 305 18.45 2.07 34.04
CA GLN A 305 19.62 2.53 34.78
C GLN A 305 20.93 2.29 34.02
N TRP A 306 20.96 1.40 33.02
CA TRP A 306 22.20 1.04 32.33
C TRP A 306 22.43 1.86 31.07
N TYR A 307 21.41 2.05 30.23
CA TYR A 307 21.52 2.80 28.97
C TYR A 307 20.78 4.15 28.97
N GLY A 308 20.00 4.45 30.01
CA GLY A 308 19.18 5.66 30.05
C GLY A 308 17.98 5.61 29.11
N PRO A 309 17.26 6.72 28.94
CA PRO A 309 16.02 6.77 28.17
C PRO A 309 16.27 6.68 26.66
N GLU A 310 15.37 6.04 25.91
CA GLU A 310 15.51 5.88 24.46
C GLU A 310 14.88 7.04 23.68
N LEU A 311 13.59 7.34 23.90
CA LEU A 311 12.84 8.37 23.16
C LEU A 311 13.53 9.76 23.15
N PRO A 312 13.97 10.35 24.28
CA PRO A 312 14.57 11.68 24.30
C PRO A 312 15.85 11.81 23.47
N VAL A 313 16.63 10.73 23.35
CA VAL A 313 17.88 10.69 22.58
C VAL A 313 17.62 10.83 21.07
N THR A 314 16.46 10.39 20.59
CA THR A 314 16.11 10.46 19.16
C THR A 314 15.58 11.83 18.72
N GLY A 315 15.00 12.61 19.64
CA GLY A 315 14.42 13.92 19.35
C GLY A 315 13.44 13.88 18.18
N ASP A 316 13.59 14.82 17.24
CA ASP A 316 12.73 14.95 16.06
C ASP A 316 12.72 13.69 15.14
N ALA A 317 13.67 12.74 15.28
CA ALA A 317 13.65 11.50 14.50
C ALA A 317 12.47 10.57 14.84
N ALA A 318 11.89 10.72 16.04
CA ALA A 318 10.67 10.01 16.46
C ALA A 318 9.37 10.73 16.06
N MET A 319 9.46 11.91 15.44
CA MET A 319 8.32 12.74 15.11
C MET A 319 8.02 12.71 13.61
N TRP A 320 6.73 12.71 13.28
CA TRP A 320 6.23 12.59 11.92
C TRP A 320 5.30 13.75 11.59
N ILE A 321 5.56 14.42 10.46
CA ILE A 321 4.75 15.52 9.93
C ILE A 321 3.80 14.94 8.88
N LEU A 322 2.55 15.39 8.94
CA LEU A 322 1.54 15.10 7.93
C LEU A 322 1.51 16.25 6.91
N GLU A 323 1.96 16.00 5.70
CA GLU A 323 1.88 16.91 4.56
C GLU A 323 0.67 16.49 3.71
N LYS A 324 -0.42 17.28 3.66
CA LYS A 324 -1.61 16.92 2.86
C LYS A 324 -1.22 16.89 1.37
N VAL A 325 -1.70 15.91 0.62
CA VAL A 325 -1.52 15.90 -0.84
C VAL A 325 -2.56 16.85 -1.44
N ASP A 326 -2.10 17.99 -1.94
CA ASP A 326 -2.91 19.12 -2.41
C ASP A 326 -2.23 19.78 -3.63
N ASP A 327 -2.74 20.92 -4.09
CA ASP A 327 -2.21 21.61 -5.28
C ASP A 327 -0.75 22.11 -5.13
N ALA A 328 -0.28 22.33 -3.89
CA ALA A 328 1.09 22.73 -3.59
C ALA A 328 2.00 21.51 -3.41
N ASN A 329 1.51 20.50 -2.71
CA ASN A 329 2.18 19.24 -2.41
C ASN A 329 1.70 18.13 -3.35
N TYR A 330 1.56 18.44 -4.63
CA TYR A 330 0.84 17.62 -5.61
C TYR A 330 1.45 16.23 -5.82
N PHE A 331 0.59 15.27 -6.13
CA PHE A 331 0.98 14.07 -6.90
C PHE A 331 0.72 14.35 -8.38
N GLY A 332 1.54 13.78 -9.27
CA GLY A 332 1.43 13.97 -10.71
C GLY A 332 2.25 12.95 -11.48
N VAL A 333 2.08 12.91 -12.80
CA VAL A 333 2.79 11.95 -13.65
C VAL A 333 3.89 12.61 -14.47
N LYS A 334 5.04 11.93 -14.54
CA LYS A 334 6.18 12.29 -15.38
C LYS A 334 6.31 11.31 -16.54
N PRO A 335 5.65 11.54 -17.69
CA PRO A 335 5.92 10.76 -18.90
C PRO A 335 7.38 10.97 -19.35
N SER A 336 7.95 9.99 -20.05
CA SER A 336 9.30 10.11 -20.60
C SER A 336 9.27 10.94 -21.88
N ASP A 337 10.32 11.72 -22.15
CA ASP A 337 10.47 12.45 -23.42
C ASP A 337 10.48 11.51 -24.65
N LYS A 338 10.79 10.22 -24.44
CA LYS A 338 10.73 9.16 -25.46
C LYS A 338 9.32 8.67 -25.76
N MET A 339 8.35 8.90 -24.88
CA MET A 339 6.96 8.50 -25.05
C MET A 339 6.14 9.63 -25.71
N LYS A 340 6.73 10.30 -26.70
CA LYS A 340 6.11 11.41 -27.42
C LYS A 340 5.39 10.90 -28.66
N GLY A 341 4.08 11.16 -28.76
CA GLY A 341 3.28 10.86 -29.93
C GLY A 341 3.60 11.77 -31.11
N LYS A 342 3.08 11.43 -32.30
CA LYS A 342 3.23 12.23 -33.53
C LYS A 342 2.42 13.52 -33.53
N ASP A 343 1.38 13.56 -32.71
CA ASP A 343 0.61 14.73 -32.29
C ASP A 343 1.40 15.72 -31.41
N GLY A 344 2.60 15.34 -30.97
CA GLY A 344 3.44 16.13 -30.07
C GLY A 344 3.06 16.03 -28.59
N LYS A 345 2.10 15.17 -28.23
CA LYS A 345 1.71 14.88 -26.83
C LYS A 345 2.67 13.87 -26.20
N TYR A 346 2.68 13.80 -24.87
CA TYR A 346 3.46 12.82 -24.12
C TYR A 346 2.56 11.82 -23.43
N TYR A 347 2.91 10.54 -23.48
CA TYR A 347 2.04 9.47 -22.98
C TYR A 347 2.68 8.67 -21.85
N THR A 348 1.85 8.19 -20.93
CA THR A 348 2.24 7.23 -19.90
C THR A 348 1.04 6.38 -19.48
N THR A 349 1.26 5.40 -18.61
CA THR A 349 0.17 4.67 -17.94
C THR A 349 0.25 4.82 -16.43
N LEU A 350 -0.91 4.68 -15.78
CA LEU A 350 -1.03 4.72 -14.33
C LEU A 350 -1.99 3.63 -13.83
N TYR A 351 -1.65 3.06 -12.67
CA TYR A 351 -2.53 2.22 -11.88
C TYR A 351 -2.25 2.50 -10.40
N VAL A 352 -3.23 3.04 -9.68
CA VAL A 352 -3.09 3.46 -8.28
C VAL A 352 -4.29 3.01 -7.46
N ASP A 353 -4.10 2.88 -6.16
CA ASP A 353 -5.10 2.35 -5.24
C ASP A 353 -6.06 3.43 -4.71
N PHE A 354 -5.81 4.69 -5.01
CA PHE A 354 -6.64 5.85 -4.69
C PHE A 354 -7.34 6.41 -5.93
N PRO A 355 -8.56 6.96 -5.81
CA PRO A 355 -9.18 7.78 -6.84
C PRO A 355 -8.44 9.13 -6.97
N PHE A 356 -8.46 9.74 -8.15
CA PHE A 356 -7.83 11.04 -8.36
C PHE A 356 -8.62 11.95 -9.30
N GLN A 357 -8.67 13.24 -8.97
CA GLN A 357 -9.11 14.29 -9.88
C GLN A 357 -7.96 14.72 -10.78
N ILE A 358 -8.23 14.89 -12.07
CA ILE A 358 -7.26 15.45 -13.00
C ILE A 358 -7.22 16.98 -12.82
N LYS A 359 -6.11 17.50 -12.28
CA LYS A 359 -5.90 18.94 -12.07
C LYS A 359 -5.07 19.56 -13.21
N GLY A 360 -4.06 18.83 -13.69
CA GLY A 360 -3.25 19.21 -14.83
C GLY A 360 -4.00 19.14 -16.17
N ASN A 361 -3.36 19.57 -17.25
CA ASN A 361 -3.90 19.44 -18.60
C ASN A 361 -3.58 18.03 -19.14
N VAL A 362 -4.35 17.05 -18.66
CA VAL A 362 -4.20 15.62 -18.93
C VAL A 362 -5.54 15.03 -19.34
N MET A 363 -5.53 14.06 -20.27
CA MET A 363 -6.68 13.22 -20.58
C MET A 363 -6.40 11.78 -20.17
N ALA A 364 -7.37 11.13 -19.51
CA ALA A 364 -7.31 9.73 -19.13
C ALA A 364 -8.20 8.88 -20.05
N TYR A 365 -7.64 7.79 -20.55
CA TYR A 365 -8.30 6.85 -21.46
C TYR A 365 -8.24 5.42 -20.92
N ILE A 366 -9.25 4.62 -21.28
CA ILE A 366 -9.28 3.17 -21.09
C ILE A 366 -9.28 2.45 -22.45
N ILE A 367 -9.03 1.14 -22.42
CA ILE A 367 -9.15 0.27 -23.60
C ILE A 367 -10.33 -0.66 -23.40
N GLU A 368 -11.37 -0.56 -24.22
CA GLU A 368 -12.59 -1.39 -24.09
C GLU A 368 -12.49 -2.73 -24.82
N GLY A 369 -11.57 -2.84 -25.78
CA GLY A 369 -11.53 -3.93 -26.75
C GLY A 369 -10.48 -3.69 -27.82
N VAL A 370 -10.61 -4.43 -28.92
CA VAL A 370 -9.73 -4.35 -30.08
C VAL A 370 -10.59 -4.28 -31.34
N ASN A 371 -10.14 -3.47 -32.30
CA ASN A 371 -10.70 -3.39 -33.63
C ASN A 371 -9.91 -4.35 -34.55
N ASP A 372 -10.14 -4.24 -35.86
CA ASP A 372 -9.44 -5.06 -36.86
C ASP A 372 -7.91 -4.91 -36.84
N LYS A 373 -7.24 -5.86 -37.50
CA LYS A 373 -5.78 -5.91 -37.65
C LYS A 373 -5.30 -5.16 -38.89
N ASP A 374 -4.12 -4.55 -38.78
CA ASP A 374 -3.38 -4.01 -39.92
C ASP A 374 -2.70 -5.12 -40.74
N ALA A 375 -2.13 -4.74 -41.90
CA ALA A 375 -1.38 -5.67 -42.75
C ALA A 375 -0.09 -6.21 -42.10
N SER A 376 0.41 -5.57 -41.04
CA SER A 376 1.62 -5.97 -40.30
C SER A 376 1.34 -6.96 -39.17
N GLY A 377 0.07 -7.16 -38.77
CA GLY A 377 -0.35 -8.01 -37.64
C GLY A 377 -0.38 -7.30 -36.28
N TYR A 378 -0.45 -5.97 -36.27
CA TYR A 378 -0.90 -5.17 -35.13
C TYR A 378 -2.42 -5.03 -35.17
N TYR A 379 -3.02 -4.88 -34.00
CA TYR A 379 -4.45 -4.60 -33.85
C TYR A 379 -4.62 -3.13 -33.44
N TYR A 380 -5.73 -2.50 -33.77
CA TYR A 380 -6.05 -1.19 -33.21
C TYR A 380 -6.79 -1.37 -31.88
N ALA A 381 -6.41 -0.60 -30.86
CA ALA A 381 -7.08 -0.63 -29.57
C ALA A 381 -8.38 0.18 -29.64
N LYS A 382 -9.49 -0.34 -29.10
CA LYS A 382 -10.71 0.45 -28.92
C LYS A 382 -10.53 1.37 -27.71
N VAL A 383 -9.96 2.54 -27.95
CA VAL A 383 -9.72 3.57 -26.93
C VAL A 383 -11.03 4.29 -26.60
N ARG A 384 -11.30 4.53 -25.32
CA ARG A 384 -12.38 5.42 -24.87
C ARG A 384 -11.86 6.42 -23.85
N LYS A 385 -12.21 7.71 -24.02
CA LYS A 385 -12.01 8.75 -23.00
C LYS A 385 -12.77 8.38 -21.72
N LEU A 386 -12.06 8.41 -20.59
CA LEU A 386 -12.63 8.18 -19.26
C LEU A 386 -12.85 9.50 -18.51
N ALA A 387 -11.86 10.38 -18.51
CA ALA A 387 -11.87 11.64 -17.76
C ALA A 387 -10.91 12.66 -18.39
N GLY A 388 -11.21 13.94 -18.27
CA GLY A 388 -10.31 15.07 -18.51
C GLY A 388 -10.18 15.97 -17.28
N GLN A 389 -9.64 17.17 -17.47
CA GLN A 389 -9.42 18.14 -16.39
C GLN A 389 -10.72 18.45 -15.61
N GLY A 390 -10.64 18.41 -14.28
CA GLY A 390 -11.77 18.58 -13.35
C GLY A 390 -12.52 17.28 -13.04
N GLU A 391 -12.43 16.26 -13.88
CA GLU A 391 -13.11 14.98 -13.70
C GLU A 391 -12.27 14.01 -12.84
N VAL A 392 -12.92 12.98 -12.28
CA VAL A 392 -12.30 12.00 -11.36
C VAL A 392 -12.16 10.63 -12.04
N VAL A 393 -10.95 10.07 -11.97
CA VAL A 393 -10.69 8.66 -12.28
C VAL A 393 -10.88 7.83 -11.01
N PRO A 394 -11.75 6.79 -11.02
CA PRO A 394 -11.98 5.94 -9.84
C PRO A 394 -10.73 5.18 -9.40
N ALA A 395 -10.70 4.82 -8.11
CA ALA A 395 -9.64 4.00 -7.52
C ALA A 395 -9.45 2.70 -8.29
N GLN A 396 -8.21 2.20 -8.36
CA GLN A 396 -7.88 0.92 -8.99
C GLN A 396 -8.30 0.83 -10.46
N THR A 397 -8.40 1.97 -11.16
CA THR A 397 -8.64 2.02 -12.62
C THR A 397 -7.30 2.16 -13.35
N ALA A 398 -6.98 1.20 -14.21
CA ALA A 398 -5.80 1.24 -15.06
C ALA A 398 -6.04 2.16 -16.27
N VAL A 399 -5.21 3.17 -16.48
CA VAL A 399 -5.42 4.20 -17.53
C VAL A 399 -4.18 4.47 -18.36
N VAL A 400 -4.40 4.86 -19.62
CA VAL A 400 -3.45 5.64 -20.42
C VAL A 400 -3.68 7.11 -20.13
N LEU A 401 -2.60 7.87 -19.93
CA LEU A 401 -2.63 9.31 -19.70
C LEU A 401 -1.93 10.02 -20.85
N GLU A 402 -2.66 10.89 -21.54
CA GLU A 402 -2.12 11.89 -22.47
C GLU A 402 -1.78 13.16 -21.68
N CYS A 403 -0.57 13.66 -21.87
CA CYS A 403 0.00 14.79 -21.13
C CYS A 403 0.55 15.82 -22.12
N ASN A 404 0.42 17.11 -21.80
CA ASN A 404 0.97 18.19 -22.63
C ASN A 404 2.45 18.50 -22.34
N SER A 405 3.03 17.90 -21.28
CA SER A 405 4.37 18.18 -20.77
C SER A 405 4.98 16.95 -20.10
N THR A 406 6.31 16.91 -19.94
CA THR A 406 7.00 15.91 -19.11
C THR A 406 7.26 16.38 -17.67
N ASN A 407 6.91 17.63 -17.35
CA ASN A 407 6.95 18.16 -15.99
C ASN A 407 5.72 17.71 -15.18
N PRO A 408 5.88 17.01 -14.04
CA PRO A 408 4.74 16.51 -13.26
C PRO A 408 3.90 17.63 -12.63
N ALA A 409 4.41 18.86 -12.50
CA ALA A 409 3.62 20.01 -12.07
C ALA A 409 2.55 20.46 -13.09
N ASP A 410 2.71 20.11 -14.36
CA ASP A 410 1.71 20.38 -15.41
C ASP A 410 0.68 19.23 -15.52
N ASN A 411 1.01 18.08 -14.92
CA ASN A 411 0.30 16.81 -14.99
C ASN A 411 -0.23 16.36 -13.62
N GLN A 412 -0.70 17.30 -12.81
CA GLN A 412 -1.17 17.05 -11.44
C GLN A 412 -2.42 16.17 -11.41
N LEU A 413 -2.41 15.19 -10.51
CA LEU A 413 -3.50 14.26 -10.21
C LEU A 413 -3.74 14.31 -8.70
N LEU A 414 -4.82 14.96 -8.28
CA LEU A 414 -5.14 15.17 -6.86
C LEU A 414 -5.88 13.94 -6.30
N PRO A 415 -5.32 13.17 -5.35
CA PRO A 415 -6.01 12.06 -4.74
C PRO A 415 -7.23 12.55 -3.93
N GLN A 416 -8.44 12.09 -4.27
CA GLN A 416 -9.66 12.48 -3.55
C GLN A 416 -10.85 11.54 -3.80
N GLY A 417 -11.66 11.33 -2.75
CA GLY A 417 -12.91 10.56 -2.81
C GLY A 417 -12.77 9.10 -2.36
N ASP A 418 -13.81 8.31 -2.61
CA ASP A 418 -13.92 6.93 -2.13
C ASP A 418 -13.02 5.94 -2.87
N GLU A 419 -12.36 5.06 -2.11
CA GLU A 419 -11.39 4.06 -2.61
C GLU A 419 -12.04 2.80 -3.21
N LYS A 420 -13.29 2.95 -3.67
CA LYS A 420 -14.10 1.85 -4.22
C LYS A 420 -13.66 1.57 -5.65
N PHE A 421 -13.29 0.32 -5.91
CA PHE A 421 -13.18 -0.18 -7.28
C PHE A 421 -14.53 -0.06 -7.99
N ASN A 422 -14.51 0.41 -9.23
CA ASN A 422 -15.69 0.51 -10.08
C ASN A 422 -15.52 -0.40 -11.31
N PRO A 423 -16.21 -1.55 -11.36
CA PRO A 423 -16.16 -2.44 -12.52
C PRO A 423 -16.53 -1.71 -13.81
N SER A 424 -15.77 -1.97 -14.87
CA SER A 424 -15.92 -1.35 -16.17
C SER A 424 -15.48 -2.32 -17.27
N ASN A 425 -15.82 -2.04 -18.51
CA ASN A 425 -15.33 -2.78 -19.68
C ASN A 425 -13.84 -2.52 -20.01
N ASN A 426 -13.08 -1.88 -19.10
CA ASN A 426 -11.67 -1.61 -19.29
C ASN A 426 -10.84 -2.89 -19.22
N ARG A 427 -10.06 -3.14 -20.27
CA ARG A 427 -9.18 -4.31 -20.39
C ARG A 427 -7.78 -4.10 -19.83
N LEU A 428 -7.42 -2.86 -19.49
CA LEU A 428 -6.14 -2.56 -18.87
C LEU A 428 -6.06 -3.23 -17.49
N CYS A 429 -4.95 -3.94 -17.28
CA CYS A 429 -4.55 -4.53 -16.01
C CYS A 429 -3.45 -3.66 -15.40
N GLY A 430 -3.18 -3.83 -14.10
CA GLY A 430 -2.05 -3.19 -13.44
C GLY A 430 -1.68 -3.88 -12.12
N THR A 431 -0.56 -3.47 -11.54
CA THR A 431 -0.13 -3.88 -10.19
C THR A 431 0.32 -2.65 -9.41
N PHE A 432 0.04 -2.58 -8.10
CA PHE A 432 0.53 -1.48 -7.27
C PHE A 432 2.05 -1.57 -7.08
N PHE A 433 2.56 -2.79 -6.86
CA PHE A 433 3.98 -3.08 -6.69
C PHE A 433 4.60 -3.69 -7.95
N GLY A 434 5.93 -3.63 -8.04
CA GLY A 434 6.67 -4.42 -9.03
C GLY A 434 6.51 -5.92 -8.76
N ALA A 435 6.30 -6.71 -9.80
CA ALA A 435 6.02 -8.15 -9.66
C ALA A 435 6.74 -8.97 -10.74
N THR A 436 7.17 -10.18 -10.37
CA THR A 436 7.67 -11.19 -11.32
C THR A 436 6.50 -11.73 -12.14
N ILE A 437 6.65 -11.83 -13.46
CA ILE A 437 5.61 -12.32 -14.40
C ILE A 437 5.28 -13.79 -14.13
N ASN A 438 6.26 -14.62 -13.79
CA ASN A 438 6.04 -16.03 -13.50
C ASN A 438 5.16 -16.20 -12.24
N GLY A 439 3.96 -16.78 -12.41
CA GLY A 439 2.97 -16.94 -11.36
C GLY A 439 2.17 -15.66 -11.03
N LEU A 440 2.25 -14.62 -11.86
CA LEU A 440 1.46 -13.41 -11.69
C LEU A 440 0.02 -13.61 -12.21
N THR A 441 -0.95 -13.47 -11.32
CA THR A 441 -2.36 -13.27 -11.67
C THR A 441 -2.74 -11.82 -11.36
N VAL A 442 -3.40 -11.15 -12.29
CA VAL A 442 -3.95 -9.80 -12.14
C VAL A 442 -5.43 -9.79 -12.49
N LYS A 443 -6.11 -8.67 -12.26
CA LYS A 443 -7.48 -8.45 -12.74
C LYS A 443 -7.50 -7.32 -13.77
N ASP A 444 -8.38 -7.45 -14.76
CA ASP A 444 -8.77 -6.31 -15.60
C ASP A 444 -9.91 -5.51 -14.96
N GLY A 445 -10.38 -4.46 -15.62
CA GLY A 445 -11.46 -3.60 -15.13
C GLY A 445 -12.81 -4.31 -14.97
N THR A 446 -13.01 -5.52 -15.51
CA THR A 446 -14.23 -6.31 -15.29
C THR A 446 -14.17 -7.17 -14.02
N ASP A 447 -13.10 -7.07 -13.23
CA ASP A 447 -12.73 -7.97 -12.12
C ASP A 447 -12.35 -9.39 -12.57
N THR A 448 -12.20 -9.63 -13.88
CA THR A 448 -11.81 -10.93 -14.44
C THR A 448 -10.33 -11.22 -14.20
N GLU A 449 -10.02 -12.36 -13.57
CA GLU A 449 -8.64 -12.80 -13.33
C GLU A 449 -7.92 -13.23 -14.61
N ARG A 450 -6.69 -12.75 -14.78
CA ARG A 450 -5.81 -12.96 -15.92
C ARG A 450 -4.45 -13.49 -15.45
N ASN A 451 -4.06 -14.67 -15.91
CA ASN A 451 -2.71 -15.18 -15.72
C ASN A 451 -1.76 -14.49 -16.71
N VAL A 452 -0.68 -13.89 -16.21
CA VAL A 452 0.28 -13.13 -17.01
C VAL A 452 1.45 -14.04 -17.39
N THR A 453 1.84 -14.01 -18.66
CA THR A 453 2.99 -14.72 -19.21
C THR A 453 3.82 -13.76 -20.08
N PRO A 454 5.11 -14.06 -20.34
CA PRO A 454 5.92 -13.23 -21.25
C PRO A 454 5.37 -13.16 -22.69
N ASP A 455 4.51 -14.12 -23.08
CA ASP A 455 3.91 -14.18 -24.41
C ASP A 455 2.56 -13.45 -24.52
N ASN A 456 1.77 -13.38 -23.44
CA ASN A 456 0.46 -12.72 -23.44
C ASN A 456 0.47 -11.28 -22.91
N ILE A 457 1.53 -10.82 -22.25
CA ILE A 457 1.64 -9.43 -21.80
C ILE A 457 1.98 -8.47 -22.96
N ARG A 458 1.28 -7.34 -23.02
CA ARG A 458 1.61 -6.20 -23.89
C ARG A 458 1.84 -4.97 -23.03
N ALA A 459 3.07 -4.45 -23.02
CA ALA A 459 3.47 -3.30 -22.22
C ALA A 459 3.34 -2.00 -23.02
N PHE A 460 2.95 -0.91 -22.35
CA PHE A 460 2.85 0.40 -22.98
C PHE A 460 4.23 0.91 -23.42
N ASN A 461 4.37 1.26 -24.70
CA ASN A 461 5.65 1.67 -25.29
C ASN A 461 5.41 2.46 -26.60
N ILE A 462 6.51 2.89 -27.21
CA ILE A 462 6.54 3.49 -28.55
C ILE A 462 7.21 2.54 -29.56
N ASN A 463 6.72 2.52 -30.81
CA ASN A 463 7.33 1.86 -31.96
C ASN A 463 7.58 2.86 -33.08
N ASP A 464 8.76 3.50 -33.07
CA ASP A 464 9.16 4.58 -33.99
C ASP A 464 9.11 4.19 -35.49
N LYS A 465 8.99 2.90 -35.81
CA LYS A 465 8.84 2.39 -37.19
C LYS A 465 7.40 2.42 -37.70
N ASP A 466 6.41 2.63 -36.83
CA ASP A 466 5.02 2.77 -37.22
C ASP A 466 4.81 4.14 -37.89
N LEU A 467 4.32 4.14 -39.13
CA LEU A 467 4.12 5.37 -39.90
C LEU A 467 2.81 6.09 -39.58
N SER A 468 1.85 5.44 -38.90
CA SER A 468 0.55 6.02 -38.55
C SER A 468 0.54 6.56 -37.12
N ASN A 469 0.58 5.70 -36.10
CA ASN A 469 0.73 6.12 -34.70
C ASN A 469 1.67 5.17 -33.94
N PRO A 470 2.83 5.63 -33.46
CA PRO A 470 3.79 4.75 -32.79
C PRO A 470 3.45 4.45 -31.32
N ILE A 471 2.42 5.06 -30.73
CA ILE A 471 2.06 4.84 -29.32
C ILE A 471 1.10 3.64 -29.18
N GLY A 472 1.44 2.69 -28.31
CA GLY A 472 0.69 1.43 -28.21
C GLY A 472 1.12 0.49 -27.08
N PHE A 473 0.45 -0.66 -27.00
CA PHE A 473 0.82 -1.76 -26.12
C PHE A 473 1.51 -2.87 -26.93
N TYR A 474 2.81 -3.03 -26.76
CA TYR A 474 3.64 -3.91 -27.59
C TYR A 474 4.13 -5.14 -26.82
N LYS A 475 4.45 -6.24 -27.52
CA LYS A 475 5.04 -7.43 -26.89
C LYS A 475 6.35 -7.06 -26.19
N VAL A 476 6.49 -7.52 -24.94
CA VAL A 476 7.72 -7.31 -24.16
C VAL A 476 8.91 -8.01 -24.81
N LYS A 477 10.11 -7.44 -24.65
CA LYS A 477 11.34 -8.04 -25.17
C LYS A 477 11.62 -9.37 -24.45
N LYS A 478 12.22 -10.34 -25.16
CA LYS A 478 12.68 -11.61 -24.58
C LYS A 478 13.61 -11.31 -23.39
N GLY A 479 13.37 -11.96 -22.25
CA GLY A 479 14.13 -11.75 -21.01
C GLY A 479 13.52 -10.73 -20.04
N VAL A 480 12.44 -10.03 -20.40
CA VAL A 480 11.64 -9.29 -19.42
C VAL A 480 10.93 -10.29 -18.51
N THR A 481 11.29 -10.30 -17.22
CA THR A 481 10.75 -11.20 -16.20
C THR A 481 9.86 -10.52 -15.16
N THR A 482 9.79 -9.19 -15.17
CA THR A 482 9.04 -8.38 -14.20
C THR A 482 8.17 -7.32 -14.87
N VAL A 483 7.10 -6.91 -14.19
CA VAL A 483 6.33 -5.71 -14.48
C VAL A 483 6.63 -4.62 -13.43
N PRO A 484 6.74 -3.34 -13.83
CA PRO A 484 6.85 -2.24 -12.89
C PRO A 484 5.53 -1.99 -12.16
N GLY A 485 5.60 -1.59 -10.89
CA GLY A 485 4.45 -1.11 -10.14
C GLY A 485 3.89 0.21 -10.70
N ASN A 486 2.63 0.47 -10.40
CA ASN A 486 1.88 1.66 -10.79
C ASN A 486 1.82 1.95 -12.30
N LYS A 487 1.86 0.90 -13.13
CA LYS A 487 1.79 1.00 -14.60
C LYS A 487 0.70 0.07 -15.11
N ALA A 488 0.00 0.52 -16.16
CA ALA A 488 -0.99 -0.29 -16.85
C ALA A 488 -0.36 -1.07 -18.01
N PHE A 489 -0.89 -2.26 -18.26
CA PHE A 489 -0.54 -3.15 -19.38
C PHE A 489 -1.77 -3.92 -19.84
N LEU A 490 -1.70 -4.54 -21.03
CA LEU A 490 -2.74 -5.45 -21.52
C LEU A 490 -2.29 -6.91 -21.36
N VAL A 491 -3.26 -7.79 -21.12
CA VAL A 491 -3.09 -9.25 -21.18
C VAL A 491 -3.98 -9.79 -22.31
N LEU A 492 -3.39 -10.53 -23.25
CA LEU A 492 -4.13 -11.11 -24.36
C LEU A 492 -5.18 -12.12 -23.89
N THR A 493 -6.32 -12.15 -24.57
CA THR A 493 -7.25 -13.28 -24.60
C THR A 493 -6.77 -14.34 -25.60
N ASP A 494 -7.35 -15.54 -25.55
CA ASP A 494 -7.08 -16.60 -26.54
C ASP A 494 -7.42 -16.16 -27.98
N ALA A 495 -8.46 -15.34 -28.15
CA ALA A 495 -8.84 -14.74 -29.43
C ALA A 495 -7.77 -13.82 -30.03
N GLU A 496 -6.81 -13.37 -29.22
CA GLU A 496 -5.78 -12.39 -29.59
C GLU A 496 -4.37 -12.96 -29.46
N ALA A 497 -4.21 -14.27 -29.23
CA ALA A 497 -2.93 -14.91 -28.91
C ALA A 497 -1.79 -14.58 -29.92
N GLN A 498 -2.13 -14.22 -31.16
CA GLN A 498 -1.20 -13.85 -32.24
C GLN A 498 -0.91 -12.34 -32.35
N ALA A 499 -1.60 -11.46 -31.59
CA ALA A 499 -1.47 -10.01 -31.70
C ALA A 499 -0.05 -9.53 -31.32
N LYS A 500 0.65 -8.87 -32.25
CA LYS A 500 2.01 -8.34 -32.01
C LYS A 500 2.00 -7.15 -31.05
N GLY A 501 0.91 -6.38 -31.09
CA GLY A 501 0.64 -5.25 -30.20
C GLY A 501 -0.66 -4.55 -30.58
N PHE A 502 -1.02 -3.56 -29.78
CA PHE A 502 -2.22 -2.74 -29.93
C PHE A 502 -1.83 -1.27 -30.13
N ILE A 503 -2.04 -0.74 -31.33
CA ILE A 503 -1.82 0.67 -31.65
C ILE A 503 -2.97 1.48 -31.04
N LEU A 504 -2.67 2.61 -30.38
CA LEU A 504 -3.73 3.50 -29.90
C LEU A 504 -4.19 4.44 -31.02
N THR A 505 -5.50 4.58 -31.15
CA THR A 505 -6.14 5.58 -32.02
C THR A 505 -7.10 6.38 -31.15
N PHE A 506 -6.79 7.65 -30.94
CA PHE A 506 -7.63 8.59 -30.20
C PHE A 506 -8.55 9.28 -31.23
N GLU A 507 -9.82 8.85 -31.28
CA GLU A 507 -10.79 9.34 -32.27
C GLU A 507 -11.40 10.69 -31.86
N ASP A 508 -10.70 11.77 -32.20
CA ASP A 508 -11.13 13.14 -31.90
C ASP A 508 -11.27 13.99 -33.20
N GLY A 509 -12.09 13.51 -34.14
CA GLY A 509 -12.72 14.34 -35.19
C GLY A 509 -12.01 14.44 -36.55
N SER A 510 -12.65 13.90 -37.60
CA SER A 510 -12.22 13.95 -39.02
C SER A 510 -10.83 13.34 -39.30
N THR A 511 -10.71 12.25 -40.05
CA THR A 511 -11.32 12.04 -41.37
C THR A 511 -11.56 10.55 -41.62
N THR A 512 -12.65 10.21 -42.30
CA THR A 512 -12.70 9.00 -43.13
C THR A 512 -11.82 9.22 -44.37
N GLY A 513 -10.50 9.27 -44.15
CA GLY A 513 -9.53 9.27 -45.23
C GLY A 513 -9.66 7.98 -46.03
N ILE A 514 -9.58 8.06 -47.36
CA ILE A 514 -9.61 6.86 -48.20
C ILE A 514 -8.27 6.13 -47.99
N GLU A 515 -8.27 5.09 -47.17
CA GLU A 515 -7.04 4.36 -46.79
C GLU A 515 -6.47 3.51 -47.93
N THR A 516 -7.30 3.16 -48.92
CA THR A 516 -6.90 2.34 -50.08
C THR A 516 -7.52 2.85 -51.38
N VAL A 517 -6.67 3.05 -52.38
CA VAL A 517 -7.08 3.24 -53.78
C VAL A 517 -6.89 1.91 -54.49
N GLU A 518 -7.99 1.22 -54.82
CA GLU A 518 -7.94 0.04 -55.68
C GLU A 518 -7.42 0.44 -57.08
N THR A 519 -6.20 0.00 -57.42
CA THR A 519 -5.58 0.23 -58.74
C THR A 519 -5.95 -0.83 -59.78
N SER A 520 -6.83 -1.77 -59.44
CA SER A 520 -7.45 -2.66 -60.41
C SER A 520 -8.24 -1.85 -61.43
N LYS A 521 -8.02 -2.14 -62.72
CA LYS A 521 -8.98 -1.75 -63.76
C LYS A 521 -10.27 -2.53 -63.50
N GLY A 522 -11.20 -1.95 -62.74
CA GLY A 522 -12.58 -2.38 -62.77
C GLY A 522 -13.14 -2.22 -64.19
N ASN A 523 -14.29 -2.83 -64.46
CA ASN A 523 -14.99 -2.64 -65.74
C ASN A 523 -15.61 -1.23 -65.78
N ILE A 524 -14.79 -0.23 -66.11
CA ILE A 524 -15.19 1.18 -66.28
C ILE A 524 -15.57 1.46 -67.76
N GLU A 525 -15.34 0.51 -68.68
CA GLU A 525 -15.48 0.71 -70.13
C GLU A 525 -16.92 1.04 -70.59
N ASP A 526 -17.95 0.65 -69.81
CA ASP A 526 -19.37 1.00 -70.04
C ASP A 526 -19.94 2.01 -69.01
N GLY A 527 -19.10 2.64 -68.19
CA GLY A 527 -19.53 3.49 -67.08
C GLY A 527 -19.97 4.90 -67.47
N VAL A 528 -21.16 5.34 -67.05
CA VAL A 528 -21.57 6.75 -67.15
C VAL A 528 -20.88 7.57 -66.06
N TYR A 529 -20.14 8.61 -66.46
CA TYR A 529 -19.44 9.51 -65.55
C TYR A 529 -20.32 10.66 -65.08
N TYR A 530 -20.20 11.00 -63.80
CA TYR A 530 -20.76 12.20 -63.20
C TYR A 530 -19.66 13.01 -62.50
N ASP A 531 -19.78 14.33 -62.47
CA ASP A 531 -18.95 15.18 -61.61
C ASP A 531 -19.40 15.12 -60.14
N LEU A 532 -18.66 15.81 -59.26
CA LEU A 532 -18.96 15.85 -57.82
C LEU A 532 -20.26 16.62 -57.49
N GLN A 533 -20.85 17.30 -58.46
CA GLN A 533 -22.13 17.99 -58.38
C GLN A 533 -23.28 17.15 -58.96
N GLY A 534 -23.02 15.91 -59.38
CA GLY A 534 -24.03 14.99 -59.93
C GLY A 534 -24.44 15.28 -61.37
N ARG A 535 -23.68 16.09 -62.12
CA ARG A 535 -23.93 16.35 -63.54
C ARG A 535 -23.21 15.31 -64.39
N ARG A 536 -23.88 14.77 -65.41
CA ARG A 536 -23.30 13.80 -66.35
C ARG A 536 -22.17 14.44 -67.16
N VAL A 537 -21.07 13.73 -67.34
CA VAL A 537 -19.89 14.15 -68.11
C VAL A 537 -19.65 13.13 -69.22
N GLU A 538 -19.61 13.57 -70.48
CA GLU A 538 -19.43 12.67 -71.62
C GLU A 538 -17.95 12.42 -71.96
N ASN A 539 -17.12 13.45 -71.81
CA ASN A 539 -15.68 13.39 -72.07
C ASN A 539 -14.90 13.77 -70.80
N PRO A 540 -14.74 12.84 -69.84
CA PRO A 540 -14.04 13.13 -68.60
C PRO A 540 -12.54 13.35 -68.86
N THR A 541 -12.01 14.44 -68.33
CA THR A 541 -10.58 14.79 -68.38
C THR A 541 -9.91 14.39 -67.06
N ARG A 542 -8.69 14.87 -66.79
CA ARG A 542 -8.00 14.61 -65.52
C ARG A 542 -8.80 15.18 -64.34
N GLY A 543 -9.24 14.33 -63.42
CA GLY A 543 -10.12 14.74 -62.34
C GLY A 543 -10.74 13.60 -61.53
N ILE A 544 -11.63 13.97 -60.60
CA ILE A 544 -12.38 13.03 -59.76
C ILE A 544 -13.83 12.98 -60.27
N TYR A 545 -14.33 11.78 -60.53
CA TYR A 545 -15.67 11.51 -61.04
C TYR A 545 -16.39 10.47 -60.18
N ILE A 546 -17.69 10.34 -60.39
CA ILE A 546 -18.51 9.26 -59.85
C ILE A 546 -18.91 8.34 -61.01
N VAL A 547 -18.63 7.05 -60.89
CA VAL A 547 -19.02 6.01 -61.86
C VAL A 547 -19.61 4.84 -61.08
N ASN A 548 -20.81 4.38 -61.44
CA ASN A 548 -21.50 3.27 -60.77
C ASN A 548 -21.55 3.42 -59.23
N GLY A 549 -21.76 4.65 -58.74
CA GLY A 549 -21.81 5.00 -57.31
C GLY A 549 -20.45 5.07 -56.59
N LYS A 550 -19.33 4.77 -57.27
CA LYS A 550 -17.97 4.86 -56.70
C LYS A 550 -17.24 6.12 -57.18
N LYS A 551 -16.41 6.71 -56.32
CA LYS A 551 -15.48 7.79 -56.71
C LYS A 551 -14.28 7.18 -57.47
N VAL A 552 -13.98 7.72 -58.64
CA VAL A 552 -12.89 7.27 -59.54
C VAL A 552 -12.02 8.47 -59.88
N VAL A 553 -10.70 8.27 -59.97
CA VAL A 553 -9.74 9.30 -60.39
C VAL A 553 -9.23 8.98 -61.79
N ILE A 554 -9.46 9.90 -62.74
CA ILE A 554 -8.89 9.85 -64.08
C ILE A 554 -7.59 10.65 -64.09
N LYS A 555 -6.51 10.04 -64.60
CA LYS A 555 -5.12 10.53 -64.57
C LYS A 555 -4.61 10.94 -65.95
#